data_AF-X1JQH2-F1
#
_entry.id   AF-X1JQH2-F1
#
_cell.length_a   1.000
_cell.length_b   1.000
_cell.length_c   1.000
_cell.angle_alpha   90.00
_cell.angle_beta   90.00
_cell.angle_gamma   90.00
#
_symmetry.space_group_name_H-M   'P 1'
#
loop_
_entity.id
_entity.type
_entity.pdbx_description
1 polymer ?
#
loop_
_entity_poly.entity_id
_entity_poly.type
_entity_poly.pdbx_seq_one_letter_code
_entity_poly.pdbx_strand_id
1 'polypeptide(L)'
;DYVLGGVGKGREHLFEGLVPERIGIAIDCIAQCWNAVAHAAIYVNNRKQFDQMILKFQGVGFLLTDLWARLTNVTLGLLMFCKNYERYEGIG
;
A
#
# COMPACT_ATOMS: atom_id res chain seq x y z
N ASP A 1 -38.52 -4.65 -0.41
CA ASP A 1 -38.63 -4.30 -1.84
C ASP A 1 -37.33 -3.98 -2.57
N TYR A 2 -36.14 -4.11 -1.95
CA TYR A 2 -34.87 -3.95 -2.67
C TYR A 2 -34.00 -5.20 -2.49
N VAL A 3 -34.21 -6.19 -3.36
CA VAL A 3 -33.36 -7.41 -3.44
C VAL A 3 -32.38 -7.24 -4.59
N LEU A 4 -31.09 -7.26 -4.29
CA LEU A 4 -30.01 -7.22 -5.30
C LEU A 4 -29.65 -8.64 -5.75
N GLY A 5 -29.58 -8.86 -7.06
CA GLY A 5 -29.04 -10.10 -7.65
C GLY A 5 -29.92 -11.36 -7.53
N GLY A 6 -31.12 -11.26 -6.94
CA GLY A 6 -32.10 -12.35 -6.80
C GLY A 6 -32.00 -13.13 -5.48
N VAL A 7 -33.10 -13.74 -5.04
CA VAL A 7 -33.16 -14.52 -3.79
C VAL A 7 -32.27 -15.76 -3.89
N GLY A 8 -31.40 -15.97 -2.90
CA GLY A 8 -30.46 -17.09 -2.85
C GLY A 8 -29.11 -16.85 -3.55
N LYS A 9 -28.93 -15.72 -4.23
CA LYS A 9 -27.69 -15.37 -4.96
C LYS A 9 -26.72 -14.47 -4.18
N GLY A 10 -27.09 -14.05 -2.96
CA GLY A 10 -26.27 -13.13 -2.17
C GLY A 10 -24.85 -13.62 -1.89
N ARG A 11 -24.64 -14.94 -1.75
CA ARG A 11 -23.30 -15.51 -1.53
C ARG A 11 -22.39 -15.31 -2.74
N GLU A 12 -22.84 -15.66 -3.94
CA GLU A 12 -22.04 -15.51 -5.18
C GLU A 12 -21.66 -14.04 -5.40
N HIS A 13 -22.64 -13.13 -5.36
CA HIS A 13 -22.42 -11.69 -5.58
C HIS A 13 -21.49 -11.06 -4.53
N LEU A 14 -21.55 -11.50 -3.27
CA LEU A 14 -20.62 -11.03 -2.23
C LEU A 14 -19.18 -11.48 -2.50
N PHE A 15 -18.97 -12.68 -3.04
CA PHE A 15 -17.62 -13.18 -3.30
C PHE A 15 -16.99 -12.58 -4.56
N GLU A 16 -17.79 -12.16 -5.54
CA GLU A 16 -17.31 -11.44 -6.73
C GLU A 16 -16.67 -10.09 -6.35
N GLY A 17 -17.29 -9.32 -5.46
CA GLY A 17 -16.77 -8.03 -5.01
C GLY A 17 -15.58 -8.10 -4.03
N LEU A 18 -15.36 -9.27 -3.42
CA LEU A 18 -14.40 -9.42 -2.33
C LEU A 18 -12.94 -9.30 -2.78
N VAL A 19 -12.62 -9.70 -4.01
CA VAL A 19 -11.25 -9.60 -4.55
C VAL A 19 -10.86 -8.13 -4.78
N PRO A 20 -11.67 -7.32 -5.50
CA PRO A 20 -11.44 -5.87 -5.59
C PRO A 20 -11.35 -5.17 -4.23
N GLU A 21 -12.19 -5.55 -3.26
CA GLU A 21 -12.16 -4.99 -1.91
C GLU A 21 -10.82 -5.23 -1.22
N ARG A 22 -10.29 -6.46 -1.29
CA ARG A 22 -8.97 -6.81 -0.71
C ARG A 22 -7.83 -6.04 -1.36
N ILE A 23 -7.89 -5.83 -2.67
CA ILE A 23 -6.93 -4.98 -3.39
C ILE A 23 -7.02 -3.55 -2.86
N GLY A 24 -8.24 -3.02 -2.72
CA GLY A 24 -8.48 -1.67 -2.17
C GLY A 24 -7.88 -1.48 -0.78
N ILE A 25 -8.10 -2.44 0.13
CA ILE A 25 -7.51 -2.42 1.47
C ILE A 25 -5.98 -2.43 1.41
N ALA A 26 -5.39 -3.27 0.55
CA ALA A 26 -3.94 -3.34 0.40
C ALA A 26 -3.34 -2.02 -0.12
N ILE A 27 -4.01 -1.36 -1.08
CA ILE A 27 -3.60 -0.04 -1.60
C ILE A 27 -3.65 1.00 -0.48
N ASP A 28 -4.71 1.03 0.32
CA ASP A 28 -4.85 1.99 1.42
C ASP A 28 -3.75 1.82 2.47
N CYS A 29 -3.46 0.59 2.89
CA CYS A 29 -2.35 0.33 3.80
C CYS A 29 -0.99 0.80 3.24
N ILE A 30 -0.73 0.56 1.95
CA ILE A 30 0.50 1.01 1.30
C ILE A 30 0.57 2.55 1.25
N ALA A 31 -0.54 3.23 0.94
CA ALA A 31 -0.60 4.69 0.92
C ALA A 31 -0.29 5.28 2.30
N GLN A 32 -0.84 4.71 3.38
CA GLN A 32 -0.54 5.11 4.74
C GLN A 32 0.96 4.92 5.07
N CYS A 33 1.56 3.81 4.65
CA CYS A 33 3.00 3.58 4.81
C CYS A 33 3.84 4.60 4.04
N TRP A 34 3.47 4.97 2.81
CA TRP A 34 4.16 6.00 2.04
C TRP A 34 4.10 7.35 2.73
N ASN A 35 2.94 7.70 3.30
CA ASN A 35 2.79 8.91 4.07
C ASN A 35 3.73 8.92 5.30
N ALA A 36 3.77 7.82 6.05
CA ALA A 36 4.64 7.69 7.22
C ALA A 36 6.13 7.81 6.86
N VAL A 37 6.58 7.12 5.79
CA VAL A 37 7.97 7.19 5.32
C VAL A 37 8.31 8.59 4.81
N ALA A 38 7.42 9.25 4.08
CA ALA A 38 7.62 10.62 3.60
C ALA A 38 7.75 11.62 4.75
N HIS A 39 6.84 11.56 5.73
CA HIS A 39 6.92 12.39 6.93
C HIS A 39 8.22 12.15 7.72
N ALA A 40 8.60 10.89 7.92
CA ALA A 40 9.85 10.54 8.58
C ALA A 40 11.05 11.11 7.81
N ALA A 41 11.10 10.93 6.48
CA ALA A 41 12.18 11.43 5.62
C ALA A 41 12.33 12.96 5.72
N ILE A 42 11.24 13.71 5.70
CA ILE A 42 11.26 15.17 5.87
C ILE A 42 11.80 15.54 7.25
N TYR A 43 11.30 14.90 8.31
CA TYR A 43 11.73 15.18 9.68
C TYR A 43 13.22 14.92 9.90
N VAL A 44 13.73 13.76 9.45
CA VAL A 44 15.14 13.39 9.69
C VAL A 44 16.13 14.26 8.90
N ASN A 45 15.69 14.86 7.78
CA ASN A 45 16.48 15.84 7.04
C ASN A 45 16.53 17.21 7.74
N ASN A 46 15.44 17.62 8.41
CA ASN A 46 15.38 18.94 9.04
C ASN A 46 15.88 18.94 10.49
N ARG A 47 15.71 17.83 11.22
CA ARG A 47 16.10 17.73 12.64
C ARG A 47 17.61 17.57 12.77
N LYS A 48 18.23 18.40 13.61
CA LYS A 48 19.66 18.31 13.96
C LYS A 48 19.87 17.85 15.41
N GLN A 49 20.90 17.04 15.63
CA GLN A 49 21.49 16.67 16.92
C GLN A 49 22.99 16.47 16.75
N PHE A 50 23.78 16.79 17.79
CA PHE A 50 25.25 16.72 17.74
C PHE A 50 25.81 17.44 16.49
N ASP A 51 25.26 18.63 16.23
CA ASP A 51 25.62 19.52 15.11
C ASP A 51 25.46 18.93 13.69
N GLN A 52 24.66 17.86 13.54
CA GLN A 52 24.36 17.28 12.23
C GLN A 52 22.90 16.86 12.10
N MET A 53 22.44 16.74 10.85
CA MET A 53 21.11 16.19 10.55
C MET A 53 21.02 14.75 11.05
N ILE A 54 19.90 14.38 11.67
CA ILE A 54 19.78 13.05 12.26
C ILE A 54 19.77 11.93 11.20
N LEU A 55 19.44 12.26 9.94
CA LEU A 55 19.60 11.34 8.81
C LEU A 55 21.03 10.81 8.64
N LYS A 56 22.06 11.59 9.00
CA LYS A 56 23.47 11.21 8.85
C LYS A 56 23.91 10.14 9.84
N PHE A 57 23.15 9.89 10.89
CA PHE A 57 23.42 8.75 11.77
C PHE A 57 23.04 7.46 11.06
N GLN A 58 24.00 6.54 10.92
CA GLN A 58 23.82 5.26 10.23
C GLN A 58 22.58 4.49 10.71
N GLY A 59 22.33 4.46 12.01
CA GLY A 59 21.15 3.78 12.59
C GLY A 59 19.81 4.36 12.13
N VAL A 60 19.76 5.65 11.78
CA VAL A 60 18.55 6.30 11.24
C VAL A 60 18.48 6.13 9.72
N GLY A 61 19.58 6.42 9.02
CA GLY A 61 19.62 6.36 7.56
C GLY A 61 19.40 4.95 7.00
N PHE A 62 19.99 3.92 7.62
CA PHE A 62 19.82 2.53 7.17
C PHE A 62 18.43 2.00 7.48
N LEU A 63 17.88 2.32 8.66
CA LEU A 63 16.51 1.95 9.01
C LEU A 63 15.51 2.57 8.03
N LEU A 64 15.64 3.87 7.73
CA LEU A 64 14.74 4.55 6.81
C LEU A 64 14.85 3.98 5.38
N THR A 65 16.06 3.69 4.93
CA THR A 65 16.30 3.07 3.62
C THR A 65 15.69 1.67 3.53
N ASP A 66 15.83 0.84 4.58
CA ASP A 66 15.22 -0.50 4.63
C ASP A 66 13.69 -0.43 4.54
N LEU A 67 13.07 0.43 5.34
CA LEU A 67 11.62 0.63 5.32
C LEU A 67 11.13 1.10 3.95
N TRP A 68 11.84 2.06 3.34
CA TRP A 68 11.54 2.54 1.99
C TRP A 68 11.67 1.43 0.93
N ALA A 69 12.72 0.62 1.00
CA ALA A 69 12.94 -0.48 0.06
C ALA A 69 11.84 -1.54 0.17
N ARG A 70 11.47 -1.94 1.39
CA ARG A 70 10.37 -2.88 1.63
C ARG A 70 9.03 -2.35 1.11
N LEU A 71 8.72 -1.09 1.39
CA LEU A 71 7.50 -0.45 0.91
C LEU A 71 7.45 -0.38 -0.62
N THR A 72 8.57 -0.05 -1.25
CA THR A 72 8.70 -0.03 -2.71
C THR A 72 8.44 -1.41 -3.31
N ASN A 73 9.04 -2.46 -2.75
CA ASN A 73 8.82 -3.84 -3.20
C ASN A 73 7.35 -4.27 -3.11
N VAL A 74 6.68 -3.98 -2.00
CA VAL A 74 5.26 -4.32 -1.82
C VAL A 74 4.38 -3.52 -2.78
N THR A 75 4.69 -2.23 -3.00
CA THR A 75 3.97 -1.39 -3.97
C THR A 75 4.06 -1.97 -5.37
N LEU A 76 5.26 -2.33 -5.84
CA LEU A 76 5.47 -2.93 -7.15
C LEU A 76 4.80 -4.30 -7.27
N GLY A 77 4.87 -5.13 -6.22
CA GLY A 77 4.19 -6.41 -6.17
C GLY A 77 2.67 -6.28 -6.30
N LEU A 78 2.07 -5.31 -5.62
CA LEU A 78 0.64 -5.04 -5.71
C LEU A 78 0.24 -4.52 -7.09
N LEU A 79 1.02 -3.60 -7.68
CA LEU A 79 0.75 -3.10 -9.04
C LEU A 79 0.82 -4.23 -10.08
N MET A 80 1.78 -5.15 -9.95
CA MET A 80 1.87 -6.32 -10.81
C MET A 80 0.67 -7.26 -10.61
N PHE A 81 0.21 -7.43 -9.37
CA PHE A 81 -1.01 -8.18 -9.08
C PHE A 81 -2.23 -7.56 -9.74
N CYS A 82 -2.43 -6.24 -9.59
CA CYS A 82 -3.53 -5.50 -10.23
C CYS A 82 -3.50 -5.66 -11.75
N LYS A 83 -2.33 -5.50 -12.38
CA LYS A 83 -2.16 -5.69 -13.83
C LYS A 83 -2.55 -7.10 -14.29
N ASN A 84 -2.18 -8.12 -13.52
CA ASN A 84 -2.57 -9.49 -13.82
C ASN A 84 -4.08 -9.70 -13.62
N TYR A 85 -4.65 -9.13 -12.56
CA TYR A 85 -6.08 -9.19 -12.28
C TYR A 85 -6.92 -8.56 -13.40
N GLU A 86 -6.55 -7.37 -13.88
CA GLU A 86 -7.18 -6.70 -15.02
C GLU A 86 -7.17 -7.59 -16.28
N ARG A 87 -6.04 -8.27 -16.53
CA ARG A 87 -5.90 -9.22 -17.65
C ARG A 87 -6.81 -10.44 -17.50
N TYR A 88 -7.00 -10.97 -16.28
CA TYR A 88 -7.90 -12.10 -16.03
C TYR A 88 -9.37 -11.73 -16.25
N GLU A 89 -9.78 -10.53 -15.82
CA GLU A 89 -11.15 -10.02 -15.97
C GLU A 89 -11.43 -9.51 -17.40
N GLY A 90 -10.44 -9.52 -18.31
CA GLY A 90 -10.60 -9.08 -19.70
C GLY A 90 -10.85 -7.58 -19.88
N ILE A 91 -10.43 -6.77 -18.91
CA ILE A 91 -10.67 -5.31 -18.87
C ILE A 91 -9.50 -4.54 -19.55
N GLY A 92 -8.56 -5.23 -20.22
CA GLY A 92 -7.38 -4.61 -20.83
C GLY A 92 -6.83 -5.36 -22.05
#